data_AF-A0A5N6MTG9-F1
#
_entry.id   AF-A0A5N6MTG9-F1
#
_cell.length_a   1.000
_cell.length_b   1.000
_cell.length_c   1.000
_cell.angle_alpha   90.00
_cell.angle_beta   90.00
_cell.angle_gamma   90.00
#
_symmetry.space_group_name_H-M   'P 1'
#
loop_
_entity.id
_entity.type
_entity.pdbx_description
1 polymer ?
#
loop_
_entity_poly.entity_id
_entity_poly.type
_entity_poly.pdbx_seq_one_letter_code
_entity_poly.pdbx_strand_id
1 'polypeptide(L)'
;MSAPETGSPADDGSVPAAAATGTDDAAPWQKREGTPPASVVACPNGPLLIRGDFEIVTPDGVPVPRDRETVALCRCGGSAIKPYCDGTHKLMKFDTSRRRPVPEPARRAAEDAAG
;
A
#
# COMPACT_ATOMS: atom_id res chain seq x y z
N MET A 1 63.27 6.47 -1.11
CA MET A 1 62.60 5.80 -2.25
C MET A 1 61.90 4.57 -1.68
N SER A 2 60.79 4.76 -0.98
CA SER A 2 59.42 4.82 -1.52
C SER A 2 58.91 3.43 -1.85
N ALA A 3 58.19 2.83 -0.89
CA ALA A 3 57.28 1.71 -1.14
C ALA A 3 55.98 2.26 -1.77
N PRO A 4 55.32 1.54 -2.70
CA PRO A 4 53.94 1.81 -3.07
C PRO A 4 52.98 1.08 -2.14
N GLU A 5 52.10 1.84 -1.49
CA GLU A 5 50.96 1.33 -0.73
C GLU A 5 49.85 0.90 -1.70
N THR A 6 49.36 -0.33 -1.56
CA THR A 6 48.16 -0.80 -2.25
C THR A 6 46.94 -0.45 -1.42
N GLY A 7 46.09 0.42 -1.97
CA GLY A 7 44.89 0.95 -1.32
C GLY A 7 43.80 -0.08 -1.05
N SER A 8 43.09 0.15 0.05
CA SER A 8 41.81 -0.46 0.38
C SER A 8 40.69 0.44 -0.16
N PRO A 9 39.65 -0.07 -0.85
CA PRO A 9 38.46 0.72 -1.09
C PRO A 9 37.66 0.81 0.22
N ALA A 10 37.56 2.01 0.77
CA ALA A 10 36.57 2.32 1.79
C ALA A 10 35.19 2.41 1.11
N ASP A 11 34.28 1.55 1.56
CA ASP A 11 32.85 1.63 1.33
C ASP A 11 32.36 3.00 1.83
N ASP A 12 31.95 3.88 0.91
CA ASP A 12 31.25 5.13 1.22
C ASP A 12 29.84 4.79 1.66
N GLY A 13 29.73 4.32 2.91
CA GLY A 13 28.49 4.20 3.65
C GLY A 13 27.91 5.59 3.93
N SER A 14 27.44 6.28 2.89
CA SER A 14 26.64 7.49 2.99
C SER A 14 25.18 7.13 3.23
N VAL A 15 24.86 6.78 4.48
CA VAL A 15 23.51 6.93 5.02
C VAL A 15 23.39 8.37 5.55
N PRO A 16 22.60 9.27 4.92
CA PRO A 16 22.40 10.59 5.49
C PRO A 16 21.60 10.47 6.79
N ALA A 17 22.21 11.00 7.85
CA ALA A 17 21.64 11.13 9.18
C ALA A 17 20.37 11.99 9.15
N ALA A 18 19.33 11.49 9.80
CA ALA A 18 18.07 12.16 10.03
C ALA A 18 18.27 13.49 10.78
N ALA A 19 17.70 14.57 10.23
CA ALA A 19 17.35 15.75 11.00
C ALA A 19 15.87 15.65 11.37
N ALA A 20 15.61 15.24 12.61
CA ALA A 20 14.28 15.23 13.20
C ALA A 20 13.98 16.62 13.79
N THR A 21 12.97 17.30 13.25
CA THR A 21 12.24 18.37 13.94
C THR A 21 10.78 17.98 13.95
N GLY A 22 10.25 17.73 15.16
CA GLY A 22 8.91 17.21 15.37
C GLY A 22 7.80 18.19 15.03
N THR A 23 6.94 17.74 14.13
CA THR A 23 5.49 17.87 14.15
C THR A 23 4.95 16.46 13.89
N ASP A 24 3.82 16.07 14.49
CA ASP A 24 3.21 14.72 14.36
C ASP A 24 2.65 14.47 12.94
N ASP A 25 3.50 14.64 11.94
CA ASP A 25 3.25 14.30 10.54
C ASP A 25 3.63 12.84 10.37
N ALA A 26 2.61 11.99 10.22
CA ALA A 26 2.79 10.58 9.92
C ALA A 26 3.72 10.44 8.71
N ALA A 27 4.95 9.97 8.97
CA ALA A 27 5.96 9.82 7.94
C ALA A 27 5.39 8.97 6.79
N PRO A 28 5.66 9.34 5.53
CA PRO A 28 5.17 8.59 4.38
C PRO A 28 5.57 7.13 4.52
N TRP A 29 4.64 6.20 4.23
CA TRP A 29 4.94 4.78 4.31
C TRP A 29 6.18 4.43 3.51
N GLN A 30 7.16 3.83 4.19
CA GLN A 30 8.39 3.35 3.57
C GLN A 30 8.28 1.85 3.33
N LYS A 31 8.60 1.44 2.11
CA LYS A 31 8.69 0.03 1.74
C LYS A 31 9.77 -0.64 2.58
N ARG A 32 9.38 -1.66 3.35
CA ARG A 32 10.31 -2.49 4.11
C ARG A 32 10.71 -3.70 3.30
N GLU A 33 11.97 -4.10 3.38
CA GLU A 33 12.42 -5.39 2.85
C GLU A 33 11.57 -6.53 3.46
N GLY A 34 11.12 -7.46 2.62
CA GLY A 34 10.24 -8.55 3.04
C GLY A 34 8.74 -8.22 3.15
N THR A 35 8.29 -7.03 2.76
CA THR A 35 6.83 -6.74 2.68
C THR A 35 6.15 -7.68 1.67
N PRO A 36 5.02 -8.32 2.02
CA PRO A 36 4.32 -9.23 1.11
C PRO A 36 3.80 -8.50 -0.14
N PRO A 37 3.58 -9.23 -1.26
CA PRO A 37 3.03 -8.63 -2.47
C PRO A 37 1.66 -7.99 -2.19
N ALA A 38 1.34 -6.98 -2.99
CA ALA A 38 0.05 -6.30 -2.89
C ALA A 38 -1.12 -7.30 -2.99
N SER A 39 -2.06 -7.21 -2.06
CA SER A 39 -3.34 -7.90 -2.15
C SER A 39 -4.48 -6.90 -2.03
N VAL A 40 -5.53 -7.12 -2.81
CA VAL A 40 -6.74 -6.27 -2.83
C VAL A 40 -7.95 -7.14 -2.56
N VAL A 41 -8.68 -6.84 -1.48
CA VAL A 41 -9.90 -7.54 -1.10
C VAL A 41 -11.09 -6.61 -1.25
N ALA A 42 -12.06 -7.00 -2.07
CA ALA A 42 -13.34 -6.30 -2.20
C ALA A 42 -14.29 -6.72 -1.07
N CYS A 43 -14.29 -6.00 0.06
CA CYS A 43 -15.14 -6.32 1.21
C CYS A 43 -16.63 -6.20 0.84
N PRO A 44 -17.50 -7.17 1.14
CA PRO A 44 -18.93 -7.07 0.86
C PRO A 44 -19.53 -5.76 1.38
N ASN A 45 -20.28 -5.04 0.53
CA ASN A 45 -20.95 -3.77 0.88
C ASN A 45 -19.99 -2.69 1.43
N GLY A 46 -18.69 -2.83 1.17
CA GLY A 46 -17.65 -2.07 1.83
C GLY A 46 -16.51 -1.63 0.90
N PRO A 47 -15.40 -1.17 1.49
CA PRO A 47 -14.25 -0.64 0.77
C PRO A 47 -13.45 -1.71 0.02
N LEU A 48 -12.46 -1.26 -0.74
CA LEU A 48 -11.34 -2.11 -1.17
C LEU A 48 -10.28 -2.10 -0.07
N LEU A 49 -9.99 -3.25 0.52
CA LEU A 49 -8.94 -3.40 1.53
C LEU A 49 -7.65 -3.81 0.82
N ILE A 50 -6.65 -2.93 0.85
CA ILE A 50 -5.36 -3.14 0.19
C ILE A 50 -4.28 -3.37 1.25
N ARG A 51 -3.44 -4.38 1.05
CA ARG A 51 -2.33 -4.74 1.96
C ARG A 51 -1.04 -4.96 1.18
N GLY A 52 0.09 -4.80 1.86
CA GLY A 52 1.41 -5.16 1.35
C GLY A 52 2.08 -4.01 0.59
N ASP A 53 2.87 -4.39 -0.40
CA ASP A 53 3.72 -3.49 -1.17
C ASP A 53 2.96 -2.83 -2.33
N PHE A 54 2.45 -1.61 -2.11
CA PHE A 54 1.73 -0.85 -3.11
C PHE A 54 1.91 0.67 -2.94
N GLU A 55 1.67 1.40 -4.02
CA GLU A 55 1.59 2.86 -4.04
C GLU A 55 0.17 3.28 -4.47
N ILE A 56 -0.28 4.43 -3.97
CA ILE A 56 -1.51 5.07 -4.44
C ILE A 56 -1.07 6.33 -5.16
N VAL A 57 -1.42 6.46 -6.43
CA VAL A 57 -1.10 7.63 -7.25
C VAL A 57 -2.36 8.27 -7.80
N THR A 58 -2.32 9.59 -7.96
CA THR A 58 -3.30 10.34 -8.75
C THR A 58 -3.12 10.06 -10.25
N PRO A 59 -4.08 10.43 -11.12
CA PRO A 59 -3.92 10.30 -12.57
C PRO A 59 -2.67 10.99 -13.13
N ASP A 60 -2.21 12.08 -12.49
CA ASP A 60 -1.01 12.82 -12.86
C ASP A 60 0.28 12.19 -12.32
N GLY A 61 0.19 11.03 -11.65
CA GLY A 61 1.33 10.33 -11.06
C GLY A 61 1.77 10.86 -9.69
N VAL A 62 1.07 11.83 -9.11
CA VAL A 62 1.40 12.36 -7.78
C VAL A 62 1.02 11.32 -6.71
N PRO A 63 1.92 10.94 -5.79
CA PRO A 63 1.63 9.99 -4.73
C PRO A 63 0.61 10.54 -3.74
N VAL A 64 -0.30 9.67 -3.30
CA VAL A 64 -1.30 9.96 -2.27
C VAL A 64 -0.78 9.43 -0.92
N PRO A 65 -0.85 10.23 0.17
CA PRO A 65 -0.27 9.85 1.46
C PRO A 65 -0.91 8.60 2.05
N ARG A 66 -0.12 7.59 2.41
CA ARG A 66 -0.57 6.44 3.19
C ARG A 66 0.27 6.28 4.46
N ASP A 67 -0.39 6.16 5.59
CA ASP A 67 0.29 6.07 6.89
C ASP A 67 0.33 4.62 7.42
N ARG A 68 -0.27 3.69 6.69
CA ARG A 68 -0.52 2.32 7.15
C ARG A 68 -0.22 1.31 6.06
N GLU A 69 0.26 0.15 6.47
CA GLU A 69 0.49 -1.00 5.60
C GLU A 69 -0.82 -1.53 4.98
N THR A 70 -1.93 -1.40 5.72
CA THR A 70 -3.28 -1.69 5.22
C THR A 70 -4.07 -0.42 5.02
N VAL A 71 -4.64 -0.26 3.83
CA VAL A 71 -5.46 0.90 3.45
C VAL A 71 -6.86 0.44 3.04
N ALA A 72 -7.87 1.22 3.39
CA ALA A 72 -9.23 1.04 2.90
C ALA A 72 -9.57 2.15 1.89
N LEU A 73 -9.71 1.78 0.61
CA LEU A 73 -10.13 2.72 -0.44
C LEU A 73 -11.64 2.74 -0.61
N CYS A 74 -12.17 3.93 -0.89
CA CYS A 74 -13.57 4.14 -1.18
C CYS A 74 -13.97 3.38 -2.45
N ARG A 75 -15.00 2.54 -2.32
CA ARG A 75 -15.65 1.87 -3.46
C ARG A 75 -17.09 2.34 -3.68
N CYS A 76 -17.72 2.94 -2.67
CA CYS A 76 -19.11 3.37 -2.73
C CYS A 76 -19.31 4.76 -3.36
N GLY A 77 -18.24 5.53 -3.61
CA GLY A 77 -18.30 6.89 -4.13
C GLY A 77 -18.69 7.97 -3.11
N GLY A 78 -19.23 7.59 -1.95
CA GLY A 78 -19.78 8.53 -0.95
C GLY A 78 -18.76 9.18 0.01
N SER A 79 -17.51 8.72 0.07
CA SER A 79 -16.57 9.24 1.07
C SER A 79 -16.24 10.72 0.88
N ALA A 80 -16.08 11.46 1.98
CA ALA A 80 -15.58 12.83 2.02
C ALA A 80 -14.03 12.91 1.97
N ILE A 81 -13.33 11.83 2.27
CA ILE A 81 -11.84 11.78 2.34
C ILE A 81 -11.24 10.93 1.22
N LYS A 82 -11.79 11.03 0.00
CA LYS A 82 -11.32 10.26 -1.15
C LYS A 82 -9.80 10.44 -1.35
N PRO A 83 -9.07 9.38 -1.72
CA PRO A 83 -9.56 8.06 -2.15
C PRO A 83 -9.89 7.10 -0.99
N TYR A 84 -9.78 7.52 0.26
CA TYR A 84 -9.97 6.68 1.45
C TYR A 84 -11.45 6.44 1.77
N CYS A 85 -11.70 5.39 2.55
CA CYS A 85 -13.00 5.08 3.11
C CYS A 85 -13.15 5.66 4.52
N ASP A 86 -14.17 6.51 4.74
CA ASP A 86 -14.58 7.04 6.05
C ASP A 86 -15.77 6.29 6.70
N GLY A 87 -16.28 5.24 6.05
CA GLY A 87 -17.44 4.50 6.54
C GLY A 87 -18.79 4.94 5.96
N THR A 88 -18.83 5.96 5.08
CA THR A 88 -20.07 6.42 4.42
C THR A 88 -20.84 5.29 3.72
N HIS A 89 -20.14 4.25 3.25
CA HIS A 89 -20.76 3.05 2.66
C HIS A 89 -21.83 2.41 3.56
N LYS A 90 -21.68 2.48 4.89
CA LYS A 90 -22.66 1.97 5.86
C LYS A 90 -23.92 2.85 5.88
N LEU A 91 -23.74 4.17 5.90
CA LEU A 91 -24.83 5.14 5.96
C LEU A 91 -25.70 5.09 4.70
N MET A 92 -25.07 5.01 3.53
CA MET A 92 -25.77 4.98 2.25
C MET A 92 -26.26 3.58 1.84
N LYS A 93 -26.01 2.55 2.67
CA LYS A 93 -26.37 1.15 2.38
C LYS A 93 -25.82 0.68 1.03
N PHE A 94 -24.54 0.92 0.79
CA PHE A 94 -23.87 0.47 -0.43
C PHE A 94 -24.03 -1.04 -0.60
N ASP A 95 -24.60 -1.48 -1.72
CA ASP A 95 -24.92 -2.88 -2.00
C ASP A 95 -24.02 -3.42 -3.12
N THR A 96 -23.33 -4.52 -2.83
CA THR A 96 -22.52 -5.26 -3.81
C THR A 96 -22.99 -6.70 -4.01
N SER A 97 -24.23 -7.01 -3.63
CA SER A 97 -24.82 -8.35 -3.76
C SER A 97 -24.92 -8.78 -5.23
N ARG A 98 -25.09 -7.82 -6.15
CA ARG A 98 -25.04 -8.04 -7.60
C ARG A 98 -23.61 -8.18 -8.10
N ARG A 99 -22.84 -9.09 -7.52
CA ARG A 99 -21.51 -9.45 -8.01
C ARG A 99 -21.65 -10.41 -9.19
N ARG A 100 -20.94 -10.14 -10.29
CA ARG A 100 -20.77 -11.13 -11.35
C ARG A 100 -20.11 -12.37 -10.73
N PRO A 101 -20.69 -13.58 -10.88
CA PRO A 101 -20.06 -14.80 -10.39
C PRO A 101 -18.65 -14.93 -10.94
N VAL A 102 -17.71 -15.30 -10.09
CA VAL A 102 -16.37 -15.69 -10.55
C VAL A 102 -16.53 -16.97 -11.35
N PRO A 103 -15.98 -17.08 -12.57
CA PRO A 103 -16.00 -18.33 -13.32
C PRO A 103 -15.42 -19.48 -12.48
N GLU A 104 -16.06 -20.65 -12.49
CA GLU A 104 -15.60 -21.89 -11.82
C GLU A 104 -14.07 -22.13 -11.88
N PRO A 105 -13.39 -22.02 -13.04
CA PRO A 105 -11.94 -22.24 -13.09
C PRO A 105 -11.14 -21.22 -12.27
N ALA A 106 -11.60 -19.96 -12.18
CA ALA A 106 -10.95 -18.93 -11.38
C ALA A 106 -11.28 -19.06 -9.88
N ARG A 107 -12.45 -19.60 -9.54
CA ARG A 107 -12.81 -19.92 -8.15
C ARG A 107 -11.89 -21.01 -7.58
N ARG A 108 -11.71 -22.12 -8.31
CA ARG A 108 -10.85 -23.23 -7.88
C ARG A 108 -9.41 -22.79 -7.66
N ALA A 109 -8.84 -22.04 -8.61
CA ALA A 109 -7.49 -21.49 -8.44
C ALA A 109 -7.33 -20.59 -7.20
N ALA A 110 -8.39 -19.85 -6.81
CA ALA A 110 -8.39 -19.05 -5.59
C ALA A 110 -8.51 -19.90 -4.32
N GLU A 111 -9.20 -21.05 -4.38
CA GLU A 111 -9.30 -22.03 -3.29
C GLU A 111 -7.97 -22.77 -3.10
N ASP A 112 -7.34 -23.19 -4.20
CA ASP A 112 -6.03 -23.89 -4.20
C ASP A 112 -4.90 -22.97 -3.71
N ALA A 113 -4.96 -21.66 -3.98
CA ALA A 113 -4.00 -20.69 -3.47
C ALA A 113 -4.20 -20.32 -1.99
N ALA A 114 -5.34 -20.70 -1.40
CA ALA A 114 -5.69 -20.43 -0.01
C ALA A 114 -5.48 -21.65 0.92
N GLY A 115 -5.21 -22.83 0.36
CA GLY A 115 -4.87 -24.06 1.07
C GLY A 115 -3.37 -24.33 1.08
#